data_AF-A0A8X6SPK7-F1
#
_entry.id   AF-A0A8X6SPK7-F1
#
_cell.length_a   1.000
_cell.length_b   1.000
_cell.length_c   1.000
_cell.angle_alpha   90.00
_cell.angle_beta   90.00
_cell.angle_gamma   90.00
#
_symmetry.space_group_name_H-M   'P 1'
#
loop_
_entity.id
_entity.type
_entity.pdbx_description
1 polymer ?
#
loop_
_entity_poly.entity_id
_entity_poly.type
_entity_poly.pdbx_seq_one_letter_code
_entity_poly.pdbx_strand_id
1 'polypeptide(L)'
;MVWAGIMINGRTRLHVVANGTMTGQRYIDEVLLPHVRLFRGAVGDKFVFMDDNATCHRTLAVQDCLHSEGIQRLVWPARSPDLNPIENV
;
A
#
# COMPACT_ATOMS: atom_id res chain seq x y z
N MET A 1 4.27 12.26 8.07
CA MET A 1 3.63 11.68 6.87
C MET A 1 2.45 10.86 7.35
N VAL A 2 1.42 10.68 6.53
CA VAL A 2 0.28 9.83 6.88
C VAL A 2 0.07 8.78 5.79
N TRP A 3 -0.45 7.63 6.19
CA TRP A 3 -0.86 6.57 5.26
C TRP A 3 -2.32 6.19 5.54
N ALA A 4 -3.08 5.97 4.48
CA ALA A 4 -4.41 5.40 4.55
C ALA A 4 -4.63 4.50 3.33
N GLY A 5 -5.50 3.51 3.49
CA GLY A 5 -6.03 2.70 2.41
C GLY A 5 -7.54 2.85 2.33
N ILE A 6 -8.08 2.73 1.13
CA ILE A 6 -9.51 2.70 0.86
C ILE A 6 -9.87 1.44 0.07
N MET A 7 -11.12 1.00 0.21
CA MET A 7 -11.71 -0.09 -0.54
C MET A 7 -13.20 0.20 -0.77
N ILE A 8 -13.86 -0.57 -1.64
CA ILE A 8 -15.25 -0.31 -2.05
C ILE A 8 -16.23 -0.14 -0.87
N ASN A 9 -15.99 -0.81 0.24
CA ASN A 9 -16.86 -0.84 1.42
C ASN A 9 -16.17 -0.32 2.69
N GLY A 10 -15.06 0.44 2.58
CA GLY A 10 -14.42 0.96 3.78
C GLY A 10 -13.10 1.69 3.56
N ARG A 11 -12.51 2.13 4.67
CA ARG A 11 -11.19 2.73 4.73
C ARG A 11 -10.44 2.28 5.96
N THR A 12 -9.12 2.28 5.91
CA THR A 12 -8.31 2.12 7.11
C THR A 12 -8.46 3.35 8.01
N ARG A 13 -8.08 3.20 9.29
CA ARG A 13 -7.72 4.39 10.08
C ARG A 13 -6.48 5.02 9.46
N LEU A 14 -6.33 6.33 9.65
CA LEU A 14 -5.13 7.05 9.25
C LEU A 14 -3.96 6.58 10.12
N HIS A 15 -2.94 6.01 9.49
CA HIS A 15 -1.67 5.69 10.14
C HIS A 15 -0.76 6.90 10.09
N VAL A 16 -0.37 7.40 11.26
CA VAL A 16 0.57 8.53 11.36
C VAL A 16 1.97 7.96 11.42
N VAL A 17 2.73 8.21 10.35
CA VAL A 17 4.14 7.80 10.28
C VAL A 17 4.94 8.78 11.12
N ALA A 18 5.54 8.27 12.19
CA ALA A 18 6.39 9.03 13.10
C ALA A 18 7.55 9.70 12.34
N ASN A 19 8.00 10.86 12.85
CA ASN A 19 8.97 11.75 12.25
C ASN A 19 10.09 11.02 11.47
N GLY A 20 10.36 11.50 10.25
CA GLY A 20 11.38 10.94 9.36
C GLY A 20 10.83 10.55 7.99
N THR A 21 11.73 10.07 7.14
CA THR A 21 11.42 9.63 5.78
C THR A 21 10.86 8.21 5.79
N MET A 22 9.84 7.96 4.95
CA MET A 22 9.36 6.60 4.68
C MET A 22 10.39 5.85 3.84
N THR A 23 10.97 4.78 4.39
CA THR A 23 11.86 3.86 3.67
C THR A 23 11.09 2.63 3.23
N GLY A 24 11.66 1.82 2.33
CA GLY A 24 11.05 0.54 1.94
C GLY A 24 10.83 -0.39 3.13
N GLN A 25 11.81 -0.50 4.03
CA GLN A 25 11.67 -1.33 5.22
C GLN A 25 10.58 -0.82 6.16
N ARG A 26 10.53 0.49 6.43
CA ARG A 26 9.45 1.08 7.24
C ARG A 26 8.08 0.89 6.59
N TYR A 27 8.01 0.95 5.26
CA TYR A 27 6.76 0.69 4.55
C TYR A 27 6.29 -0.77 4.73
N ILE A 28 7.21 -1.73 4.75
CA ILE A 28 6.88 -3.13 5.07
C ILE A 28 6.33 -3.24 6.50
N ASP A 29 7.09 -2.72 7.46
CA ASP A 29 6.84 -2.93 8.89
C ASP A 29 5.64 -2.13 9.41
N GLU A 30 5.42 -0.92 8.88
CA GLU A 30 4.35 -0.02 9.34
C GLU A 30 3.09 -0.10 8.47
N VAL A 31 3.17 -0.58 7.22
CA VAL A 31 2.04 -0.55 6.29
C VAL A 31 1.69 -1.92 5.72
N LEU A 32 2.62 -2.59 5.04
CA LEU A 32 2.28 -3.81 4.29
C LEU A 32 1.85 -4.94 5.21
N LEU A 33 2.66 -5.28 6.20
CA LEU A 33 2.38 -6.39 7.11
C LEU A 33 1.21 -6.11 8.08
N PRO A 34 1.11 -4.90 8.69
CA PRO A 34 0.03 -4.63 9.65
C PRO A 34 -1.32 -4.35 8.99
N HIS A 35 -1.34 -3.88 7.74
CA HIS A 35 -2.58 -3.42 7.10
C HIS A 35 -2.88 -4.19 5.81
N VAL A 36 -2.00 -4.12 4.81
CA VAL A 36 -2.28 -4.69 3.48
C VAL A 36 -2.45 -6.21 3.52
N ARG A 37 -1.62 -6.92 4.30
CA ARG A 37 -1.72 -8.37 4.51
C ARG A 37 -3.08 -8.78 5.07
N LEU A 38 -3.64 -7.99 5.99
CA LEU A 38 -4.95 -8.30 6.58
C LEU A 38 -6.06 -8.23 5.54
N PHE A 39 -6.02 -7.23 4.64
CA PHE A 39 -6.97 -7.15 3.54
C PHE A 39 -6.80 -8.27 2.53
N ARG A 40 -5.55 -8.65 2.21
CA ARG A 40 -5.28 -9.82 1.38
C ARG A 40 -5.88 -11.10 1.98
N GLY A 41 -5.74 -11.29 3.29
CA GLY A 41 -6.33 -12.43 4.00
C GLY A 41 -7.86 -12.41 4.01
N ALA A 42 -8.47 -11.23 4.14
CA ALA A 42 -9.93 -11.08 4.17
C ALA A 42 -10.60 -11.21 2.79
N VAL A 43 -9.98 -10.64 1.75
CA VAL A 43 -10.55 -10.61 0.38
C VAL A 43 -10.18 -11.87 -0.41
N GLY A 44 -9.06 -12.52 -0.09
CA GLY A 44 -8.59 -13.68 -0.82
C GLY A 44 -7.95 -13.31 -2.17
N ASP A 45 -7.92 -14.27 -3.09
CA ASP A 45 -7.11 -14.20 -4.34
C ASP A 45 -7.55 -13.10 -5.31
N LYS A 46 -8.71 -12.49 -5.08
CA LYS A 46 -9.20 -11.35 -5.85
C LYS A 46 -8.64 -10.01 -5.37
N PHE A 47 -7.85 -10.01 -4.30
CA PHE A 47 -7.24 -8.80 -3.77
C PHE A 47 -6.15 -8.29 -4.72
N VAL A 48 -6.31 -7.04 -5.17
CA VAL A 48 -5.29 -6.32 -5.92
C VAL A 48 -4.92 -5.07 -5.13
N PHE A 49 -3.64 -4.95 -4.82
CA PHE A 49 -3.11 -3.79 -4.11
C PHE A 49 -2.73 -2.68 -5.07
N MET A 50 -3.09 -1.45 -4.72
CA MET A 50 -2.80 -0.25 -5.49
C MET A 50 -2.03 0.74 -4.61
N ASP A 51 -0.93 1.26 -5.14
CA ASP A 51 -0.12 2.32 -4.53
C ASP A 51 0.41 3.27 -5.61
N ASP A 52 0.81 4.48 -5.21
CA ASP A 52 1.57 5.36 -6.10
C ASP A 52 3.01 4.82 -6.22
N ASN A 53 3.65 5.02 -7.37
CA ASN A 53 5.00 4.51 -7.64
C ASN A 53 6.11 5.21 -6.80
N ALA A 54 5.83 5.66 -5.58
CA ALA A 54 6.81 6.28 -4.70
C ALA A 54 8.03 5.36 -4.48
N THR A 55 9.22 5.95 -4.36
CA THR A 55 10.49 5.21 -4.30
C THR A 55 10.53 4.18 -3.17
N CYS A 56 9.94 4.49 -2.01
CA CYS A 56 9.84 3.55 -0.89
C CYS A 56 9.01 2.30 -1.23
N HIS A 57 7.94 2.45 -2.03
CA HIS A 57 7.08 1.34 -2.46
C HIS A 57 7.73 0.45 -3.52
N ARG A 58 8.83 0.90 -4.14
CA ARG A 58 9.48 0.25 -5.28
C ARG A 58 10.86 -0.33 -4.95
N THR A 59 11.23 -0.41 -3.67
CA THR A 59 12.45 -1.12 -3.25
C THR A 59 12.33 -2.62 -3.49
N LEU A 60 13.47 -3.31 -3.65
CA LEU A 60 13.50 -4.78 -3.81
C LEU A 60 12.84 -5.49 -2.63
N ALA A 61 13.16 -5.09 -1.40
CA ALA A 61 12.58 -5.67 -0.19
C ALA A 61 11.04 -5.58 -0.18
N VAL A 62 10.47 -4.47 -0.67
CA VAL A 62 9.01 -4.33 -0.79
C VAL A 62 8.43 -5.25 -1.86
N GLN A 63 9.11 -5.39 -3.00
CA GLN A 63 8.69 -6.31 -4.06
C GLN A 63 8.70 -7.76 -3.56
N ASP A 64 9.77 -8.17 -2.88
CA ASP A 64 9.91 -9.51 -2.32
C ASP A 64 8.84 -9.78 -1.26
N CYS A 65 8.58 -8.81 -0.37
CA CYS A 65 7.53 -8.92 0.64
C CYS A 65 6.14 -9.11 0.03
N LEU A 66 5.78 -8.32 -1.00
CA LEU A 66 4.48 -8.48 -1.67
C LEU A 66 4.38 -9.84 -2.36
N HIS A 67 5.47 -10.31 -2.97
CA HIS A 67 5.52 -11.61 -3.60
C HIS A 67 5.33 -12.74 -2.59
N SER A 68 6.04 -12.70 -1.45
CA SER A 68 5.92 -13.71 -0.39
C SER A 68 4.54 -13.74 0.25
N GLU A 69 3.87 -12.59 0.33
CA GLU A 69 2.52 -12.46 0.86
C GLU A 69 1.43 -12.77 -0.19
N GLY A 70 1.81 -13.14 -1.42
CA GLY A 70 0.87 -13.45 -2.51
C GLY A 70 -0.01 -12.26 -2.88
N ILE A 71 0.50 -11.04 -2.75
CA ILE A 71 -0.22 -9.79 -3.02
C ILE A 71 0.12 -9.35 -4.45
N GLN A 72 -0.88 -9.40 -5.33
CA GLN A 72 -0.78 -8.81 -6.65
C GLN A 72 -0.84 -7.28 -6.54
N ARG A 73 0.13 -6.60 -7.13
CA ARG A 73 0.13 -5.14 -7.26
C ARG A 73 -0.39 -4.71 -8.63
N LEU A 74 -1.23 -3.68 -8.67
CA LEU A 74 -1.68 -3.03 -9.89
C LEU A 74 -0.54 -2.23 -10.52
N VAL A 75 -0.34 -2.37 -11.83
CA VAL A 75 0.58 -1.50 -12.57
C VAL A 75 -0.03 -0.11 -12.64
N TRP A 76 0.67 0.88 -12.07
CA TRP A 76 0.20 2.26 -12.00
C TRP A 76 0.99 3.18 -12.93
N PRO A 77 0.36 4.08 -13.70
CA PRO A 77 1.07 5.09 -14.46
C PRO A 77 1.69 6.17 -13.55
N ALA A 78 2.85 6.70 -13.96
CA ALA A 78 3.50 7.77 -13.22
C ALA A 78 2.71 9.10 -13.36
N ARG A 79 2.63 9.88 -12.28
CA ARG A 79 1.99 11.20 -12.25
C ARG A 79 0.50 11.19 -12.62
N SER A 80 -0.22 10.14 -12.24
CA SER A 80 -1.67 10.03 -12.45
C SER A 80 -2.44 10.02 -11.14
N PRO A 81 -2.46 11.14 -10.39
CA PRO A 81 -3.24 11.25 -9.16
C PRO A 81 -4.76 11.24 -9.45
N ASP A 82 -5.17 11.69 -10.63
CA ASP A 82 -6.56 11.69 -11.11
C ASP A 82 -7.19 10.31 -11.16
N LEU A 83 -6.36 9.27 -11.40
CA LEU A 83 -6.81 7.89 -11.40
C LEU A 83 -6.94 7.32 -9.98
N ASN A 84 -6.36 7.96 -8.97
CA ASN A 84 -6.32 7.44 -7.61
C ASN A 84 -7.57 7.90 -6.81
N PRO A 85 -8.50 6.98 -6.46
CA PRO A 85 -9.74 7.40 -5.82
C PRO A 85 -9.53 8.03 -4.44
N ILE A 86 -8.40 7.74 -3.77
CA ILE A 86 -8.11 8.28 -2.43
C ILE A 86 -7.86 9.79 -2.44
N GLU A 87 -7.51 10.38 -3.58
CA GLU A 87 -7.30 11.82 -3.71
C GLU A 87 -8.62 12.62 -3.59
N ASN A 88 -9.76 11.93 -3.67
CA ASN A 88 -11.11 12.52 -3.59
C ASN A 88 -11.84 12.23 -2.28
N VAL A 89 -11.19 11.59 -1.30
CA VAL A 89 -11.78 11.16 -0.01
C VAL A 89 -11.33 12.07 1.13
#